data_AF-A0A1X7TY03-F1
#
_entry.id   AF-A0A1X7TY03-F1
#
_cell.length_a   1.000
_cell.length_b   1.000
_cell.length_c   1.000
_cell.angle_alpha   90.00
_cell.angle_beta   90.00
_cell.angle_gamma   90.00
#
_symmetry.space_group_name_H-M   'P 1'
#
loop_
_entity.id
_entity.type
_entity.pdbx_description
1 polymer ?
#
loop_
_entity_poly.entity_id
_entity_poly.type
_entity_poly.pdbx_seq_one_letter_code
_entity_poly.pdbx_strand_id
1 'polypeptide(L)'
;MHDVLEGVTQYEVKELLKHLIGEKVITVDTLNGTIETFPYCYSDVQDKPTLISQTTLNSSDHSEKQKAAQMWNLVRFLPIMIGHKISRRTGSGKINTMWTKYVVNINLLSYCNGITHEVSVEGVAYYSNLVELQNANTVTE
;
A
#
# COMPACT_ATOMS: atom_id res chain seq x y z
N MET A 1 10.61 13.52 -8.95
CA MET A 1 9.85 12.42 -8.31
C MET A 1 10.60 11.84 -7.12
N HIS A 2 11.91 11.64 -7.22
CA HIS A 2 12.78 11.19 -6.12
C HIS A 2 12.48 11.90 -4.79
N ASP A 3 12.49 13.23 -4.75
CA ASP A 3 12.25 14.00 -3.51
C ASP A 3 10.85 13.80 -2.92
N VAL A 4 9.85 13.57 -3.79
CA VAL A 4 8.47 13.30 -3.37
C VAL A 4 8.37 11.90 -2.77
N LEU A 5 9.03 10.92 -3.40
CA LEU A 5 9.06 9.53 -2.95
C LEU A 5 9.93 9.32 -1.70
N GLU A 6 10.96 10.13 -1.50
CA GLU A 6 11.83 10.06 -0.31
C GLU A 6 11.40 10.98 0.82
N GLY A 7 10.62 12.01 0.52
CA GLY A 7 10.04 12.92 1.50
C GLY A 7 8.59 12.56 1.83
N VAL A 8 7.66 13.31 1.23
CA VAL A 8 6.24 13.30 1.62
C VAL A 8 5.59 11.92 1.53
N THR A 9 5.95 11.12 0.52
CA THR A 9 5.33 9.81 0.32
C THR A 9 5.69 8.85 1.44
N GLN A 10 6.94 8.86 1.93
CA GLN A 10 7.34 8.01 3.05
C GLN A 10 6.58 8.37 4.32
N TYR A 11 6.43 9.67 4.58
CA TYR A 11 5.67 10.16 5.72
C TYR A 11 4.19 9.74 5.65
N GLU A 12 3.54 9.91 4.50
CA GLU A 12 2.13 9.55 4.33
C GLU A 12 1.89 8.04 4.50
N VAL A 13 2.75 7.21 3.90
CA VAL A 13 2.68 5.75 4.04
C VAL A 13 2.90 5.35 5.50
N LYS A 14 3.89 5.93 6.18
CA LYS A 14 4.16 5.66 7.60
C LYS A 14 2.95 5.95 8.48
N GLU A 15 2.35 7.12 8.35
CA GLU A 15 1.18 7.50 9.15
C GLU A 15 -0.05 6.64 8.82
N LEU A 16 -0.25 6.29 7.55
CA LEU A 16 -1.30 5.34 7.16
C LEU A 16 -1.09 3.98 7.82
N LEU A 17 0.12 3.42 7.74
CA LEU A 17 0.43 2.12 8.33
C LEU A 17 0.25 2.14 9.85
N LYS A 18 0.72 3.19 10.53
CA LYS A 18 0.50 3.38 11.98
C LYS A 18 -0.99 3.41 12.33
N HIS A 19 -1.80 4.12 11.53
CA HIS A 19 -3.24 4.16 11.74
C HIS A 19 -3.89 2.78 11.56
N LEU A 20 -3.60 2.08 10.45
CA LEU A 20 -4.18 0.78 10.16
C LEU A 20 -3.77 -0.30 11.16
N ILE A 21 -2.52 -0.28 11.63
CA ILE A 21 -2.01 -1.19 12.66
C ILE A 21 -2.61 -0.86 14.02
N GLY A 22 -2.73 0.43 14.37
CA GLY A 22 -3.35 0.88 15.63
C GLY A 22 -4.82 0.49 15.73
N GLU A 23 -5.56 0.57 14.62
CA GLU A 23 -6.95 0.12 14.50
C GLU A 23 -7.08 -1.40 14.33
N LYS A 24 -5.96 -2.14 14.33
CA LYS A 24 -5.88 -3.60 14.16
C LYS A 24 -6.51 -4.11 12.86
N VAL A 25 -6.52 -3.27 11.82
CA VAL A 25 -6.97 -3.64 10.47
C VAL A 25 -5.96 -4.57 9.80
N ILE A 26 -4.67 -4.33 10.04
CA ILE A 26 -3.55 -5.16 9.60
C ILE A 26 -2.52 -5.30 10.73
N THR A 27 -1.59 -6.25 10.60
CA THR A 27 -0.39 -6.34 11.45
C THR A 27 0.87 -6.20 10.60
N VAL A 28 1.99 -5.81 11.22
CA VAL A 28 3.30 -5.75 10.54
C VAL A 28 3.65 -7.09 9.91
N ASP A 29 3.42 -8.20 10.62
CA ASP A 29 3.71 -9.55 10.11
C ASP A 29 2.87 -9.88 8.87
N THR A 30 1.57 -9.57 8.89
CA THR A 30 0.70 -9.81 7.72
C THR A 30 1.11 -8.95 6.52
N LEU A 31 1.50 -7.70 6.75
CA LEU A 31 1.96 -6.81 5.69
C LEU A 31 3.29 -7.29 5.11
N ASN A 32 4.27 -7.63 5.96
CA ASN A 32 5.57 -8.12 5.52
C ASN A 32 5.46 -9.44 4.77
N GLY A 33 4.65 -10.39 5.25
CA GLY A 33 4.40 -11.64 4.51
C GLY A 33 3.77 -11.38 3.14
N THR A 34 2.87 -10.40 3.05
CA THR A 34 2.29 -10.00 1.75
C THR A 34 3.34 -9.33 0.85
N ILE A 35 4.16 -8.41 1.37
CA ILE A 35 5.26 -7.78 0.63
C ILE A 35 6.23 -8.85 0.11
N GLU A 36 6.50 -9.89 0.90
CA GLU A 36 7.43 -10.95 0.53
C GLU A 36 6.93 -11.83 -0.60
N THR A 37 5.64 -12.19 -0.53
CA THR A 37 4.99 -13.17 -1.42
C THR A 37 4.28 -12.55 -2.61
N PHE A 38 4.15 -11.22 -2.66
CA PHE A 38 3.48 -10.52 -3.75
C PHE A 38 4.13 -10.86 -5.11
N PRO A 39 3.32 -11.16 -6.15
CA PRO A 39 3.84 -11.56 -7.46
C PRO A 39 4.30 -10.34 -8.28
N TYR A 40 5.45 -9.77 -7.92
CA TYR A 40 6.07 -8.68 -8.68
C TYR A 40 6.43 -9.14 -10.10
N CYS A 41 6.25 -8.27 -11.09
CA CYS A 41 6.74 -8.56 -12.42
C CYS A 41 8.27 -8.39 -12.49
N TYR A 42 8.88 -8.89 -13.57
CA TYR A 42 10.33 -8.90 -13.74
C TYR A 42 10.99 -7.52 -13.53
N SER A 43 10.37 -6.44 -13.98
CA SER A 43 10.92 -5.09 -13.80
C SER A 43 10.81 -4.58 -12.37
N ASP A 44 9.85 -5.07 -11.60
CA ASP A 44 9.57 -4.56 -10.25
C ASP A 44 10.34 -5.34 -9.18
N VAL A 45 10.76 -6.58 -9.47
CA VAL A 45 11.42 -7.46 -8.49
C VAL A 45 12.75 -6.89 -7.97
N GLN A 46 13.43 -6.09 -8.81
CA GLN A 46 14.70 -5.44 -8.44
C GLN A 46 14.50 -4.35 -7.39
N ASP A 47 13.33 -3.72 -7.37
CA ASP A 47 12.96 -2.64 -6.47
C ASP A 47 11.89 -3.09 -5.46
N LYS A 48 11.97 -4.36 -5.02
CA LYS A 48 11.07 -4.89 -3.99
C LYS A 48 11.12 -4.01 -2.73
N PRO A 49 9.96 -3.66 -2.14
CA PRO A 49 9.91 -2.90 -0.90
C PRO A 49 10.69 -3.60 0.21
N THR A 50 11.41 -2.81 1.01
CA THR A 50 12.02 -3.32 2.24
C THR A 50 10.91 -3.64 3.26
N LEU A 51 11.11 -4.70 4.04
CA LEU A 51 10.17 -5.06 5.10
C LEU A 51 10.01 -3.93 6.11
N ILE A 52 8.76 -3.72 6.52
CA ILE A 52 8.41 -2.69 7.48
C ILE A 52 8.84 -3.17 8.87
N SER A 53 9.64 -2.36 9.55
CA SER A 53 10.08 -2.63 10.91
C SER A 53 9.23 -1.86 11.91
N GLN A 54 8.79 -2.52 12.99
CA GLN A 54 8.06 -1.86 14.07
C GLN A 54 8.89 -0.73 14.69
N THR A 55 10.22 -0.88 14.73
CA THR A 55 11.15 0.15 15.20
C THR A 55 11.12 1.38 14.29
N THR A 56 11.10 1.18 12.98
CA THR A 56 10.99 2.26 11.98
C THR A 56 9.60 2.90 12.03
N LEU A 57 8.52 2.15 12.21
CA LEU A 57 7.19 2.75 12.36
C LEU A 57 7.07 3.65 13.60
N ASN A 58 7.74 3.27 14.69
CA ASN A 58 7.66 3.97 15.98
C ASN A 58 8.73 5.06 16.15
N SER A 59 9.71 5.17 15.24
CA SER A 59 10.72 6.22 15.31
C SER A 59 10.10 7.60 15.04
N SER A 60 10.69 8.61 15.66
CA SER A 60 10.34 10.01 15.45
C SER A 60 10.81 10.57 14.12
N ASP A 61 11.69 9.86 13.41
CA ASP A 61 12.02 10.19 12.02
C ASP A 61 10.79 9.95 11.12
N HIS A 62 10.71 10.65 10.00
CA HIS A 62 9.58 10.55 9.07
C HIS A 62 9.88 9.64 7.87
N SER A 63 10.91 8.79 8.00
CA SER A 63 11.41 7.96 6.89
C SER A 63 11.18 6.48 7.17
N GLU A 64 10.70 5.77 6.15
CA GLU A 64 10.61 4.30 6.13
C GLU A 64 11.90 3.65 5.58
N LYS A 65 12.95 4.46 5.39
CA LYS A 65 14.29 4.04 4.89
C LYS A 65 14.26 3.25 3.58
N GLN A 66 13.27 3.52 2.74
CA GLN A 66 13.20 2.95 1.39
C GLN A 66 13.86 3.89 0.38
N LYS A 67 14.46 3.32 -0.65
CA LYS A 67 14.87 4.10 -1.83
C LYS A 67 13.63 4.56 -2.60
N ALA A 68 13.74 5.64 -3.37
CA ALA A 68 12.62 6.13 -4.19
C ALA A 68 11.89 5.04 -5.01
N ALA A 69 12.63 4.16 -5.69
CA ALA A 69 12.03 3.09 -6.51
C ALA A 69 11.30 2.02 -5.68
N GLN A 70 11.82 1.68 -4.50
CA GLN A 70 11.16 0.76 -3.57
C GLN A 70 9.88 1.38 -2.99
N MET A 71 9.93 2.67 -2.64
CA MET A 71 8.76 3.40 -2.17
C MET A 71 7.69 3.48 -3.27
N TRP A 72 8.09 3.67 -4.53
CA TRP A 72 7.16 3.63 -5.66
C TRP A 72 6.44 2.28 -5.77
N ASN A 73 7.18 1.17 -5.68
CA ASN A 73 6.58 -0.16 -5.67
C ASN A 73 5.65 -0.37 -4.48
N LEU A 74 6.06 0.02 -3.28
CA LEU A 74 5.20 -0.09 -2.10
C LEU A 74 3.91 0.68 -2.33
N VAL A 75 4.00 1.94 -2.74
CA VAL A 75 2.85 2.83 -2.88
C VAL A 75 1.87 2.36 -3.96
N ARG A 76 2.38 1.87 -5.08
CA ARG A 76 1.55 1.33 -6.16
C ARG A 76 0.84 0.04 -5.76
N PHE A 77 1.50 -0.84 -5.02
CA PHE A 77 0.98 -2.18 -4.72
C PHE A 77 0.26 -2.30 -3.38
N LEU A 78 0.50 -1.39 -2.43
CA LEU A 78 -0.15 -1.41 -1.12
C LEU A 78 -1.69 -1.47 -1.21
N PRO A 79 -2.36 -0.69 -2.11
CA PRO A 79 -3.80 -0.83 -2.32
C PRO A 79 -4.26 -2.25 -2.67
N ILE A 80 -3.47 -2.97 -3.46
CA ILE A 80 -3.79 -4.33 -3.90
C ILE A 80 -3.50 -5.33 -2.76
N MET A 81 -2.38 -5.12 -2.06
CA MET A 81 -1.91 -5.98 -0.96
C MET A 81 -2.87 -5.99 0.23
N ILE A 82 -3.41 -4.83 0.64
CA ILE A 82 -4.20 -4.70 1.88
C ILE A 82 -5.59 -4.12 1.68
N GLY A 83 -5.98 -3.74 0.46
CA GLY A 83 -7.25 -3.07 0.18
C GLY A 83 -8.48 -3.86 0.63
N HIS A 84 -8.49 -5.18 0.46
CA HIS A 84 -9.56 -6.08 0.92
C HIS A 84 -9.77 -6.05 2.45
N LYS A 85 -8.72 -5.74 3.22
CA LYS A 85 -8.81 -5.64 4.69
C LYS A 85 -9.40 -4.32 5.15
N ILE A 86 -9.43 -3.31 4.28
CA ILE A 86 -9.79 -1.94 4.65
C ILE A 86 -11.25 -1.70 4.30
N SER A 87 -12.06 -1.51 5.34
CA SER A 87 -13.46 -1.11 5.16
C SER A 87 -13.55 0.30 4.59
N ARG A 88 -14.38 0.48 3.56
CA ARG A 88 -14.69 1.81 2.98
C ARG A 88 -15.29 2.78 4.00
N ARG A 89 -15.93 2.22 5.03
CA ARG A 89 -16.51 2.97 6.14
C ARG A 89 -15.83 2.56 7.44
N THR A 90 -15.61 3.53 8.32
CA THR A 90 -15.19 3.31 9.70
C THR A 90 -16.30 2.62 10.50
N GLY A 91 -16.00 2.16 11.71
CA GLY A 91 -17.01 1.60 12.62
C GLY A 91 -18.16 2.57 12.95
N SER A 92 -17.96 3.88 12.75
CA SER A 92 -19.00 4.92 12.88
C SER A 92 -19.79 5.20 11.58
N GLY A 93 -19.56 4.40 10.53
CA GLY A 93 -20.24 4.54 9.24
C GLY A 93 -19.73 5.68 8.36
N LYS A 94 -18.73 6.46 8.81
CA LYS A 94 -18.10 7.54 8.01
C LYS A 94 -17.15 6.96 6.97
N ILE A 95 -16.96 7.63 5.85
CA ILE A 95 -15.97 7.24 4.84
C ILE A 95 -14.58 7.20 5.49
N ASN A 96 -13.77 6.17 5.20
CA ASN A 96 -12.38 6.11 5.63
C ASN A 96 -11.55 7.14 4.85
N THR A 97 -11.44 8.35 5.41
CA THR A 97 -10.85 9.50 4.74
C THR A 97 -9.33 9.38 4.59
N MET A 98 -8.62 8.71 5.51
CA MET A 98 -7.18 8.46 5.36
C MET A 98 -6.90 7.55 4.18
N TRP A 99 -7.62 6.43 4.08
CA TRP A 99 -7.49 5.51 2.95
C TRP A 99 -7.84 6.17 1.62
N THR A 100 -8.93 6.94 1.61
CA THR A 100 -9.38 7.65 0.40
C THR A 100 -8.33 8.66 -0.07
N LYS A 101 -7.75 9.44 0.86
CA LYS A 101 -6.67 10.40 0.55
C LYS A 101 -5.45 9.71 -0.01
N TYR A 102 -5.06 8.58 0.58
CA TYR A 102 -3.93 7.78 0.11
C TYR A 102 -4.11 7.31 -1.34
N VAL A 103 -5.26 6.73 -1.68
CA VAL A 103 -5.56 6.26 -3.05
C VAL A 103 -5.57 7.44 -4.04
N VAL A 104 -6.12 8.59 -3.65
CA VAL A 104 -6.10 9.80 -4.49
C VAL A 104 -4.67 10.32 -4.73
N ASN A 105 -3.83 10.32 -3.70
CA ASN A 105 -2.42 10.72 -3.82
C ASN A 105 -1.62 9.76 -4.73
N ILE A 106 -1.89 8.45 -4.67
CA ILE A 106 -1.29 7.48 -5.60
C ILE A 106 -1.68 7.82 -7.04
N ASN A 107 -2.94 8.14 -7.31
CA ASN A 107 -3.37 8.50 -8.65
C ASN A 107 -2.62 9.74 -9.16
N LEU A 108 -2.50 10.78 -8.33
CA LEU A 108 -1.72 11.97 -8.65
C LEU A 108 -0.25 11.63 -8.98
N LEU A 109 0.38 10.75 -8.19
CA LEU A 109 1.74 10.28 -8.46
C LEU A 109 1.84 9.49 -9.78
N SER A 110 0.84 8.65 -10.09
CA SER A 110 0.76 7.93 -11.37
C SER A 110 0.62 8.87 -12.57
N TYR A 111 -0.19 9.93 -12.44
CA TYR A 111 -0.30 10.99 -13.46
C TYR A 111 1.02 11.71 -13.68
N CYS A 112 1.73 12.06 -12.61
CA CYS A 112 3.06 12.67 -12.70
C CYS A 112 4.10 11.75 -13.39
N ASN A 113 3.84 10.45 -13.47
CA ASN A 113 4.69 9.46 -14.16
C ASN A 113 4.28 9.17 -15.60
N GLY A 114 3.20 9.77 -16.11
CA GLY A 114 2.66 9.45 -17.44
C GLY A 114 2.11 8.02 -17.55
N ILE A 115 1.88 7.32 -16.43
CA ILE A 115 1.22 6.02 -16.39
C ILE A 115 -0.28 6.28 -16.22
N THR A 116 -1.01 6.28 -17.33
CA THR A 116 -2.45 6.57 -17.36
C THR A 116 -3.28 5.32 -17.03
N HIS A 117 -3.49 5.04 -15.76
CA HIS A 117 -4.66 4.28 -15.31
C HIS A 117 -5.19 4.91 -14.02
N GLU A 118 -6.35 5.56 -14.08
CA GLU A 118 -7.07 6.03 -12.89
C GLU A 118 -7.39 4.84 -11.99
N VAL A 119 -6.79 4.78 -10.80
CA VAL A 119 -7.15 3.76 -9.81
C VAL A 119 -8.25 4.34 -8.94
N SER A 120 -9.52 4.14 -9.33
CA SER A 120 -10.63 4.54 -8.47
C SER A 120 -10.65 3.70 -7.18
N VAL A 121 -11.14 4.27 -6.07
CA VAL A 121 -11.29 3.54 -4.79
C VAL A 121 -12.14 2.28 -4.98
N GLU A 122 -13.12 2.33 -5.89
CA GLU A 122 -13.96 1.20 -6.28
C GLU A 122 -13.16 0.16 -7.06
N GLY A 123 -12.27 0.60 -7.96
CA GLY A 123 -11.32 -0.24 -8.67
C GLY A 123 -10.38 -0.97 -7.72
N VAL A 124 -9.81 -0.30 -6.71
CA VAL A 124 -8.94 -0.96 -5.70
C VAL A 124 -9.67 -2.10 -4.99
N ALA A 125 -10.88 -1.85 -4.49
CA ALA A 125 -11.66 -2.87 -3.80
C ALA A 125 -12.03 -4.04 -4.73
N TYR A 126 -12.37 -3.74 -5.99
CA TYR A 126 -12.65 -4.73 -7.01
C TYR A 126 -11.42 -5.59 -7.35
N TYR A 127 -10.26 -4.97 -7.62
CA TYR A 127 -9.02 -5.68 -7.91
C TYR A 127 -8.52 -6.49 -6.72
N SER A 128 -8.66 -5.99 -5.48
CA SER A 128 -8.28 -6.75 -4.28
C SER A 128 -9.16 -7.99 -4.12
N ASN A 129 -10.48 -7.88 -4.33
CA ASN A 129 -11.39 -9.02 -4.33
C ASN A 129 -11.08 -10.03 -5.46
N LEU A 130 -10.71 -9.56 -6.65
CA LEU A 130 -10.31 -10.45 -7.76
C LEU A 130 -9.02 -11.21 -7.45
N VAL A 131 -8.03 -10.57 -6.82
CA VAL A 131 -6.79 -11.23 -6.38
C VAL A 131 -7.09 -12.31 -5.34
N GLU A 132 -7.99 -12.05 -4.39
CA GLU A 132 -8.44 -13.07 -3.43
C GLU A 132 -9.13 -14.25 -4.12
N LEU A 133 -10.01 -13.99 -5.09
CA LEU A 133 -10.68 -15.04 -5.86
C LEU A 133 -9.69 -15.87 -6.69
N GLN A 134 -8.67 -15.25 -7.27
CA GLN A 134 -7.59 -15.97 -7.96
C GLN A 134 -6.79 -16.84 -7.00
N ASN A 135 -6.38 -16.29 -5.85
CA ASN A 135 -5.61 -17.02 -4.86
C ASN A 135 -6.41 -18.18 -4.24
N ALA A 136 -7.72 -18.02 -4.02
CA ALA A 136 -8.59 -19.08 -3.54
C ALA A 136 -8.70 -20.26 -4.52
N ASN A 137 -8.68 -19.99 -5.83
CA ASN A 137 -8.76 -21.02 -6.86
C ASN A 137 -7.44 -21.77 -7.07
N THR A 138 -6.29 -21.20 -6.66
CA THR A 138 -4.98 -21.85 -6.75
C THR A 138 -4.66 -22.81 -5.59
N VAL A 139 -5.51 -22.90 -4.56
CA VAL A 139 -5.33 -23.84 -3.43
C VAL A 139 -6.13 -25.15 -3.65
N THR A 140 -6.84 -25.27 -4.77
CA THR A 140 -7.70 -26.42 -5.10
C THR A 140 -7.15 -27.38 -6.15
N GLU A 141 -5.86 -27.32 -6.48
CA GLU A 141 -5.18 -28.33 -7.33
C GLU A 141 -4.10 -29.11 -6.57
#